data_AF-A0A1T1BB31-F1
#
_entry.id   AF-A0A1T1BB31-F1
#
_cell.length_a   1.000
_cell.length_b   1.000
_cell.length_c   1.000
_cell.angle_alpha   90.00
_cell.angle_beta   90.00
_cell.angle_gamma   90.00
#
_symmetry.space_group_name_H-M   'P 1'
#
loop_
_entity.id
_entity.type
_entity.pdbx_description
1 polymer ?
#
loop_
_entity_poly.entity_id
_entity_poly.type
_entity_poly.pdbx_seq_one_letter_code
_entity_poly.pdbx_strand_id
1 'polypeptide(L)'
;MPESSDPEALRPFTLYHRAVRDVRGDSLQPLNVLRELHPDVYAREAAKYVGREALMQERVERLDCLWNDVLFFSPVHPGPLLDAVRATGREVPPVRFWTLNAADLDPARACVHLPRPWPGGVKPEHDPADERPLDTRTLRAVRVPPAGTLARLHALPAGAPLILWMDVPHVLYRGSVPLGALGELRA
;
A
#
# COMPACT_ATOMS: atom_id res chain seq x y z
N MET A 1 26.44 -2.05 -11.85
CA MET A 1 26.27 -3.31 -11.10
C MET A 1 24.77 -3.52 -10.95
N PRO A 2 24.16 -4.54 -11.55
CA PRO A 2 22.78 -4.85 -11.21
C PRO A 2 22.80 -5.36 -9.76
N GLU A 3 22.24 -4.60 -8.82
CA GLU A 3 21.97 -5.12 -7.48
C GLU A 3 21.05 -6.34 -7.67
N SER A 4 21.46 -7.46 -7.09
CA SER A 4 20.87 -8.77 -7.37
C SER A 4 19.38 -8.76 -7.08
N SER A 5 18.61 -9.38 -7.96
CA SER A 5 17.23 -9.84 -7.76
C SER A 5 17.12 -10.94 -6.68
N ASP A 6 18.05 -10.96 -5.72
CA ASP A 6 18.10 -11.88 -4.60
C ASP A 6 17.11 -11.42 -3.53
N PRO A 7 16.02 -12.16 -3.28
CA PRO A 7 15.04 -11.83 -2.25
C PRO A 7 15.68 -11.73 -0.87
N GLU A 8 16.78 -12.45 -0.61
CA GLU A 8 17.53 -12.41 0.64
C GLU A 8 17.99 -11.00 1.01
N ALA A 9 18.38 -10.21 0.01
CA ALA A 9 18.84 -8.84 0.21
C ALA A 9 17.72 -7.93 0.74
N LEU A 10 16.46 -8.32 0.56
CA LEU A 10 15.28 -7.60 1.06
C LEU A 10 14.93 -7.94 2.52
N ARG A 11 15.57 -8.94 3.14
CA ARG A 11 15.26 -9.36 4.53
C ARG A 11 15.27 -8.23 5.58
N PRO A 12 16.12 -7.19 5.48
CA PRO A 12 16.12 -6.09 6.43
C PRO A 12 14.90 -5.15 6.35
N PHE A 13 14.02 -5.30 5.36
CA PHE A 13 12.90 -4.39 5.14
C PHE A 13 11.58 -5.01 5.56
N THR A 14 10.82 -4.25 6.35
CA THR A 14 9.46 -4.60 6.76
C THR A 14 8.47 -3.80 5.95
N LEU A 15 7.45 -4.48 5.45
CA LEU A 15 6.30 -3.88 4.80
C LEU A 15 5.08 -3.92 5.72
N TYR A 16 4.17 -2.96 5.56
CA TYR A 16 3.03 -2.75 6.45
C TYR A 16 1.73 -2.83 5.66
N HIS A 17 0.72 -3.51 6.21
CA HIS A 17 -0.62 -3.57 5.64
C HIS A 17 -1.63 -3.25 6.73
N ARG A 18 -2.65 -2.42 6.44
CA ARG A 18 -3.75 -2.25 7.39
C ARG A 18 -4.48 -3.59 7.53
N ALA A 19 -4.57 -4.13 8.74
CA ALA A 19 -5.21 -5.42 8.95
C ALA A 19 -6.68 -5.35 8.47
N VAL A 20 -7.08 -6.33 7.66
CA VAL A 20 -8.47 -6.46 7.20
C VAL A 20 -9.25 -7.36 8.15
N ARG A 21 -10.57 -7.18 8.18
CA ARG A 21 -11.48 -7.96 9.01
C ARG A 21 -12.06 -9.10 8.17
N ASP A 22 -12.48 -10.17 8.85
CA ASP A 22 -13.20 -11.29 8.25
C ASP A 22 -12.46 -11.89 7.04
N VAL A 23 -11.14 -12.10 7.18
CA VAL A 23 -10.36 -12.81 6.16
C VAL A 23 -10.93 -14.20 5.98
N ARG A 24 -11.14 -14.61 4.73
CA ARG A 24 -11.58 -15.96 4.38
C ARG A 24 -10.45 -16.72 3.72
N GLY A 25 -10.24 -17.95 4.18
CA GLY A 25 -9.11 -18.78 3.78
C GLY A 25 -7.86 -18.52 4.62
N ASP A 26 -6.72 -18.92 4.09
CA ASP A 26 -5.41 -18.92 4.75
C ASP A 26 -4.45 -17.87 4.17
N SER A 27 -4.94 -17.01 3.29
CA SER A 27 -4.12 -16.08 2.51
C SER A 27 -4.85 -14.77 2.23
N LEU A 28 -4.10 -13.69 2.18
CA LEU A 28 -4.54 -12.40 1.66
C LEU A 28 -4.55 -12.46 0.13
N GLN A 29 -5.65 -12.05 -0.48
CA GLN A 29 -5.91 -12.22 -1.91
C GLN A 29 -6.16 -10.87 -2.60
N PRO A 30 -5.70 -10.68 -3.86
CA PRO A 30 -6.08 -9.53 -4.67
C PRO A 30 -7.59 -9.43 -4.87
N LEU A 31 -8.08 -8.21 -5.11
CA LEU A 31 -9.51 -7.94 -5.19
C LEU A 31 -10.18 -8.71 -6.35
N ASN A 32 -9.53 -8.82 -7.51
CA ASN A 32 -10.08 -9.62 -8.62
C ASN A 32 -10.19 -11.11 -8.30
N VAL A 33 -9.27 -11.67 -7.52
CA VAL A 33 -9.35 -13.07 -7.06
C VAL A 33 -10.53 -13.24 -6.09
N LEU A 34 -10.75 -12.28 -5.20
CA LEU A 34 -11.90 -12.30 -4.28
C LEU A 34 -13.24 -12.26 -5.03
N ARG A 35 -13.31 -11.62 -6.21
CA ARG A 35 -14.55 -11.60 -7.02
C ARG A 35 -15.01 -13.01 -7.38
N GLU A 36 -14.07 -13.93 -7.58
CA GLU A 36 -14.34 -15.31 -7.97
C GLU A 36 -14.52 -16.21 -6.74
N LEU A 37 -13.62 -16.10 -5.75
CA LEU A 37 -13.62 -16.99 -4.58
C LEU A 37 -14.67 -16.60 -3.53
N HIS A 38 -14.86 -15.30 -3.29
CA HIS A 38 -15.69 -14.76 -2.21
C HIS A 38 -16.42 -13.48 -2.66
N PRO A 39 -17.43 -13.58 -3.54
CA PRO A 39 -18.07 -12.42 -4.18
C PRO A 39 -18.64 -11.36 -3.22
N ASP A 40 -19.10 -11.78 -2.04
CA ASP A 40 -19.60 -10.90 -0.99
C ASP A 40 -18.47 -10.10 -0.31
N VAL A 41 -17.31 -10.72 -0.09
CA VAL A 41 -16.09 -10.03 0.37
C VAL A 41 -15.64 -9.03 -0.69
N TYR A 42 -15.62 -9.43 -1.96
CA TYR A 42 -15.35 -8.51 -3.06
C TYR A 42 -16.27 -7.30 -3.06
N ALA A 43 -17.60 -7.51 -3.00
CA ALA A 43 -18.57 -6.42 -3.02
C ALA A 43 -18.33 -5.41 -1.88
N ARG A 44 -18.02 -5.89 -0.67
CA ARG A 44 -17.69 -5.05 0.47
C ARG A 44 -16.42 -4.24 0.26
N GLU A 45 -15.33 -4.88 -0.18
CA GLU A 45 -14.04 -4.20 -0.37
C GLU A 45 -14.03 -3.28 -1.61
N ALA A 46 -14.84 -3.59 -2.62
CA ALA A 46 -15.03 -2.79 -3.82
C ALA A 46 -15.88 -1.53 -3.56
N ALA A 47 -16.74 -1.53 -2.53
CA ALA A 47 -17.61 -0.39 -2.21
C ALA A 47 -16.85 0.94 -1.97
N LYS A 48 -15.59 0.88 -1.56
CA LYS A 48 -14.73 2.08 -1.40
C LYS A 48 -14.37 2.77 -2.72
N TYR A 49 -14.59 2.10 -3.85
CA TYR A 49 -14.35 2.62 -5.19
C TYR A 49 -15.62 3.17 -5.86
N VAL A 50 -16.78 3.19 -5.18
CA VAL A 50 -17.98 3.84 -5.72
C VAL A 50 -17.69 5.32 -6.02
N GLY A 51 -17.99 5.75 -7.25
CA GLY A 51 -17.65 7.07 -7.78
C GLY A 51 -16.19 7.23 -8.26
N ARG A 52 -15.39 6.15 -8.20
CA ARG A 52 -13.99 6.05 -8.63
C ARG A 52 -13.71 4.71 -9.31
N GLU A 53 -14.70 4.15 -9.98
CA GLU A 53 -14.66 2.81 -10.58
C GLU A 53 -13.55 2.70 -11.63
N ALA A 54 -13.24 3.81 -12.32
CA ALA A 54 -12.13 3.89 -13.27
C ALA A 54 -10.78 3.53 -12.65
N LEU A 55 -10.56 3.80 -11.35
CA LEU A 55 -9.32 3.41 -10.65
C LEU A 55 -9.12 1.89 -10.64
N MET A 56 -10.21 1.11 -10.62
CA MET A 56 -10.12 -0.35 -10.63
C MET A 56 -9.73 -0.92 -12.00
N GLN A 57 -9.76 -0.09 -13.06
CA GLN A 57 -9.37 -0.46 -14.42
C GLN A 57 -7.98 0.05 -14.79
N GLU A 58 -7.31 0.77 -13.87
CA GLU A 58 -5.97 1.24 -14.11
C GLU A 58 -4.96 0.11 -14.15
N ARG A 59 -3.91 0.34 -14.92
CA ARG A 59 -2.81 -0.61 -15.09
C ARG A 59 -1.69 -0.31 -14.13
N VAL A 60 -1.08 -1.37 -13.63
CA VAL A 60 0.25 -1.35 -13.03
C VAL A 60 1.19 -1.81 -14.14
N GLU A 61 1.75 -0.86 -14.88
CA GLU A 61 2.42 -1.16 -16.16
C GLU A 61 3.63 -2.08 -15.98
N ARG A 62 4.41 -1.87 -14.92
CA ARG A 62 5.58 -2.69 -14.58
C ARG A 62 5.24 -4.15 -14.31
N LEU A 63 4.01 -4.45 -13.88
CA LEU A 63 3.55 -5.81 -13.55
C LEU A 63 2.61 -6.39 -14.60
N ASP A 64 2.30 -5.64 -15.66
CA ASP A 64 1.34 -5.99 -16.71
C ASP A 64 0.05 -6.59 -16.13
N CYS A 65 -0.57 -5.85 -15.20
CA CYS A 65 -1.82 -6.24 -14.55
C CYS A 65 -2.66 -5.01 -14.19
N LEU A 66 -3.86 -5.26 -13.67
CA LEU A 66 -4.72 -4.19 -13.18
C LEU A 66 -4.42 -3.83 -11.72
N TRP A 67 -4.86 -2.64 -11.32
CA TRP A 67 -4.78 -2.13 -9.95
C TRP A 67 -5.46 -3.04 -8.92
N ASN A 68 -6.49 -3.78 -9.33
CA ASN A 68 -7.20 -4.75 -8.50
C ASN A 68 -6.63 -6.18 -8.55
N ASP A 69 -5.54 -6.40 -9.30
CA ASP A 69 -4.77 -7.67 -9.33
C ASP A 69 -3.60 -7.68 -8.33
N VAL A 70 -3.38 -6.59 -7.59
CA VAL A 70 -2.27 -6.46 -6.65
C VAL A 70 -2.73 -6.28 -5.21
N LEU A 71 -1.89 -6.74 -4.28
CA LEU A 71 -1.92 -6.38 -2.87
C LEU A 71 -1.09 -5.12 -2.64
N PHE A 72 -1.52 -4.29 -1.68
CA PHE A 72 -0.91 -3.00 -1.37
C PHE A 72 -0.23 -3.06 -0.01
N PHE A 73 1.10 -2.97 0.01
CA PHE A 73 1.85 -2.81 1.24
C PHE A 73 2.51 -1.43 1.27
N SER A 74 2.68 -0.86 2.45
CA SER A 74 3.44 0.35 2.67
C SER A 74 4.87 -0.03 3.07
N PRO A 75 5.94 0.50 2.43
CA PRO A 75 7.30 0.42 2.96
C PRO A 75 7.51 1.41 4.11
N VAL A 76 6.56 2.33 4.34
CA VAL A 76 6.59 3.32 5.41
C VAL A 76 5.85 2.80 6.64
N HIS A 77 6.50 2.88 7.81
CA HIS A 77 5.89 2.55 9.09
C HIS A 77 4.69 3.49 9.38
N PRO A 78 3.54 2.96 9.85
CA PRO A 78 2.33 3.78 10.06
C PRO A 78 2.47 4.80 11.20
N GLY A 79 3.27 4.52 12.22
CA GLY A 79 3.46 5.36 13.42
C GLY A 79 3.64 6.86 13.12
N PRO A 80 4.68 7.28 12.38
CA PRO A 80 4.88 8.69 12.03
C PRO A 80 3.69 9.37 11.34
N LEU A 81 2.94 8.64 10.51
CA LEU A 81 1.75 9.18 9.84
C LEU A 81 0.60 9.40 10.84
N LEU A 82 0.41 8.44 11.75
CA LEU A 82 -0.60 8.52 12.81
C LEU A 82 -0.26 9.64 13.80
N ASP A 83 1.01 9.77 14.17
CA ASP A 83 1.49 10.78 15.11
C ASP A 83 1.35 12.19 14.53
N ALA A 84 1.63 12.37 13.23
CA ALA A 84 1.41 13.64 12.55
C ALA A 84 -0.04 14.13 12.63
N VAL A 85 -1.01 13.20 12.54
CA VAL A 85 -2.44 13.51 12.63
C VAL A 85 -2.88 13.72 14.07
N ARG A 86 -2.41 12.90 15.01
CA ARG A 86 -2.70 13.08 16.45
C ARG A 86 -2.20 14.43 16.95
N ALA A 87 -1.07 14.91 16.43
CA ALA A 87 -0.52 16.22 16.77
C ALA A 87 -1.44 17.38 16.37
N THR A 88 -2.42 17.18 15.47
CA THR A 88 -3.42 18.20 15.13
C THR A 88 -4.63 18.18 16.07
N GLY A 89 -4.61 17.38 17.13
CA GLY A 89 -5.76 17.16 18.02
C GLY A 89 -6.88 16.31 17.42
N ARG A 90 -6.66 15.71 16.24
CA ARG A 90 -7.64 14.81 15.62
C ARG A 90 -7.56 13.42 16.27
N GLU A 91 -8.73 12.90 16.65
CA GLU A 91 -8.83 11.50 17.06
C GLU A 91 -8.60 10.59 15.87
N VAL A 92 -7.70 9.61 16.06
CA VAL A 92 -7.46 8.54 15.10
C VAL A 92 -7.93 7.24 15.75
N PRO A 93 -8.94 6.55 15.18
CA PRO A 93 -9.44 5.32 15.78
C PRO A 93 -8.32 4.27 15.85
N PRO A 94 -8.39 3.30 16.79
CA PRO A 94 -7.45 2.20 16.84
C PRO A 94 -7.44 1.43 15.51
N VAL A 95 -6.27 1.38 14.87
CA VAL A 95 -6.06 0.63 13.63
C VAL A 95 -5.00 -0.44 13.87
N ARG A 96 -5.33 -1.68 13.51
CA ARG A 96 -4.37 -2.79 13.53
C ARG A 96 -3.61 -2.83 12.21
N PHE A 97 -2.33 -3.15 12.28
CA PHE A 97 -1.49 -3.33 11.11
C PHE A 97 -0.82 -4.70 11.17
N TRP A 98 -0.72 -5.32 10.00
CA TRP A 98 0.14 -6.46 9.77
C TRP A 98 1.48 -6.01 9.22
N THR A 99 2.50 -6.83 9.51
CA THR A 99 3.85 -6.69 8.99
C THR A 99 4.20 -7.88 8.10
N LEU A 100 4.93 -7.65 7.04
CA LEU A 100 5.46 -8.69 6.15
C LEU A 100 6.95 -8.44 5.92
N ASN A 101 7.78 -9.48 5.90
CA ASN A 101 9.16 -9.32 5.48
C ASN A 101 9.20 -9.12 3.95
N ALA A 102 9.88 -8.10 3.45
CA ALA A 102 9.94 -7.84 2.01
C ALA A 102 10.58 -9.01 1.22
N ALA A 103 11.42 -9.83 1.86
CA ALA A 103 11.99 -11.05 1.26
C ALA A 103 10.97 -12.18 1.06
N ASP A 104 9.79 -12.10 1.68
CA ASP A 104 8.71 -13.09 1.48
C ASP A 104 7.92 -12.83 0.19
N LEU A 105 8.19 -11.71 -0.49
CA LEU A 105 7.63 -11.40 -1.81
C LEU A 105 8.57 -11.86 -2.91
N ASP A 106 8.00 -12.33 -4.02
CA ASP A 106 8.74 -12.49 -5.28
C ASP A 106 8.97 -11.10 -5.91
N PRO A 107 10.22 -10.61 -6.01
CA PRO A 107 10.50 -9.29 -6.56
C PRO A 107 10.11 -9.15 -8.04
N ALA A 108 10.02 -10.25 -8.79
CA ALA A 108 9.58 -10.22 -10.19
C ALA A 108 8.06 -9.97 -10.32
N ARG A 109 7.32 -10.20 -9.24
CA ARG A 109 5.86 -9.97 -9.14
C ARG A 109 5.53 -8.74 -8.31
N ALA A 110 6.54 -7.93 -7.95
CA ALA A 110 6.38 -6.75 -7.14
C ALA A 110 7.00 -5.50 -7.78
N CYS A 111 6.42 -4.35 -7.48
CA CYS A 111 7.01 -3.05 -7.77
C CYS A 111 6.74 -2.06 -6.65
N VAL A 112 7.52 -0.98 -6.60
CA VAL A 112 7.26 0.17 -5.75
C VAL A 112 6.55 1.24 -6.58
N HIS A 113 5.33 1.57 -6.21
CA HIS A 113 4.57 2.69 -6.76
C HIS A 113 4.79 3.95 -5.91
N LEU A 114 5.08 5.07 -6.59
CA LEU A 114 5.34 6.39 -6.02
C LEU A 114 4.14 7.29 -6.33
N PRO A 115 3.11 7.33 -5.48
CA PRO A 115 1.93 8.11 -5.78
C PRO A 115 2.25 9.60 -5.78
N ARG A 116 1.74 10.29 -6.79
CA ARG A 116 1.82 11.74 -6.89
C ARG A 116 0.62 12.38 -6.16
N PRO A 117 0.81 13.53 -5.48
CA PRO A 117 -0.29 14.28 -4.89
C PRO A 117 -1.35 14.62 -5.95
N TRP A 118 -2.61 14.77 -5.52
CA TRP A 118 -3.72 15.16 -6.40
C TRP A 118 -4.01 16.66 -6.21
N PRO A 119 -3.31 17.56 -6.93
CA PRO A 119 -3.54 18.99 -6.80
C PRO A 119 -5.00 19.33 -7.18
N GLY A 120 -5.69 20.07 -6.31
CA GLY A 120 -7.10 20.40 -6.51
C GLY A 120 -8.05 19.19 -6.50
N GLY A 121 -7.59 18.03 -6.01
CA GLY A 121 -8.38 16.79 -6.03
C GLY A 121 -8.40 16.07 -7.38
N VAL A 122 -7.61 16.54 -8.36
CA VAL A 122 -7.50 15.92 -9.67
C VAL A 122 -6.32 14.95 -9.67
N LYS A 123 -6.61 13.70 -10.06
CA LYS A 123 -5.57 12.68 -10.21
C LYS A 123 -4.69 13.02 -11.43
N PRO A 124 -3.36 13.06 -11.29
CA PRO A 124 -2.47 13.21 -12.43
C PRO A 124 -2.54 11.99 -13.35
N GLU A 125 -2.18 12.16 -14.62
CA GLU A 125 -2.05 11.04 -15.56
C GLU A 125 -1.09 9.97 -15.03
N HIS A 126 -1.12 8.76 -15.57
CA HIS A 126 -0.12 7.75 -15.19
C HIS A 126 1.26 8.14 -15.75
N ASP A 127 2.31 7.98 -14.95
CA ASP A 127 3.70 8.10 -15.41
C ASP A 127 4.41 6.77 -15.08
N PRO A 128 4.92 6.03 -16.08
CA PRO A 128 5.70 4.81 -15.84
C PRO A 128 6.90 5.01 -14.91
N ALA A 129 7.43 6.23 -14.78
CA ALA A 129 8.51 6.56 -13.86
C ALA A 129 8.09 6.52 -12.38
N ASP A 130 6.78 6.52 -12.10
CA ASP A 130 6.21 6.33 -10.76
C ASP A 130 6.28 4.87 -10.31
N GLU A 131 6.71 3.93 -11.16
CA GLU A 131 6.83 2.51 -10.84
C GLU A 131 8.29 2.04 -10.91
N ARG A 132 8.84 1.67 -9.75
CA ARG A 132 10.23 1.22 -9.58
C ARG A 132 10.30 -0.28 -9.26
N PRO A 133 11.42 -0.95 -9.58
CA PRO A 133 11.63 -2.33 -9.14
C PRO A 133 11.55 -2.46 -7.60
N LEU A 134 11.14 -3.63 -7.11
CA LEU A 134 11.34 -3.97 -5.71
C LEU A 134 12.80 -4.41 -5.50
N ASP A 135 13.65 -3.47 -5.09
CA ASP A 135 15.05 -3.72 -4.74
C ASP A 135 15.46 -2.96 -3.47
N THR A 136 16.64 -3.28 -2.94
CA THR A 136 17.13 -2.70 -1.68
C THR A 136 17.35 -1.18 -1.80
N ARG A 137 17.82 -0.69 -2.95
CA ARG A 137 18.02 0.74 -3.21
C ARG A 137 16.70 1.49 -3.13
N THR A 138 15.68 0.98 -3.81
CA THR A 138 14.36 1.59 -3.87
C THR A 138 13.72 1.60 -2.48
N LEU A 139 13.70 0.46 -1.77
CA LEU A 139 13.15 0.40 -0.42
C LEU A 139 13.89 1.31 0.57
N ARG A 140 15.22 1.42 0.50
CA ARG A 140 15.98 2.38 1.32
C ARG A 140 15.52 3.82 1.08
N ALA A 141 15.23 4.18 -0.17
CA ALA A 141 14.81 5.52 -0.53
C ALA A 141 13.39 5.87 -0.08
N VAL A 142 12.50 4.87 0.05
CA VAL A 142 11.06 5.11 0.28
C VAL A 142 10.52 4.65 1.64
N ARG A 143 11.36 4.11 2.52
CA ARG A 143 10.93 3.56 3.83
C ARG A 143 10.52 4.60 4.89
N VAL A 144 10.74 5.88 4.61
CA VAL A 144 10.36 6.98 5.50
C VAL A 144 9.21 7.78 4.89
N PRO A 145 8.31 8.34 5.71
CA PRO A 145 7.25 9.21 5.19
C PRO A 145 7.84 10.38 4.38
N PRO A 146 7.30 10.69 3.19
CA PRO A 146 7.69 11.91 2.49
C PRO A 146 7.41 13.15 3.34
N ALA A 147 8.32 14.13 3.31
CA ALA A 147 8.16 15.38 4.07
C ALA A 147 6.86 16.12 3.70
N GLY A 148 6.49 16.09 2.42
CA GLY A 148 5.22 16.65 1.93
C GLY A 148 3.98 15.98 2.54
N THR A 149 4.02 14.65 2.71
CA THR A 149 2.96 13.90 3.39
C THR A 149 2.79 14.38 4.83
N LEU A 150 3.87 14.48 5.60
CA LEU A 150 3.81 14.92 6.99
C LEU A 150 3.29 16.36 7.08
N ALA A 151 3.79 17.26 6.23
CA ALA A 151 3.31 18.64 6.17
C ALA A 151 1.81 18.72 5.86
N ARG A 152 1.32 17.94 4.88
CA ARG A 152 -0.09 17.85 4.53
C ARG A 152 -0.94 17.32 5.69
N LEU A 153 -0.50 16.28 6.39
CA LEU A 153 -1.22 15.71 7.52
C LEU A 153 -1.29 16.70 8.69
N HIS A 154 -0.23 17.45 8.96
CA HIS A 154 -0.22 18.51 9.98
C HIS A 154 -1.14 19.69 9.62
N ALA A 155 -1.26 20.02 8.35
CA ALA A 155 -2.09 21.13 7.86
C ALA A 155 -3.54 20.73 7.53
N LEU A 156 -3.97 19.49 7.84
CA LEU A 156 -5.26 18.98 7.43
C LEU A 156 -6.41 19.75 8.12
N PRO A 157 -7.34 20.38 7.37
CA PRO A 157 -8.44 21.14 7.97
C PRO A 157 -9.36 20.25 8.83
N ALA A 158 -10.04 20.84 9.82
CA ALA A 158 -11.10 20.14 10.56
C ALA A 158 -12.19 19.63 9.60
N GLY A 159 -12.68 18.41 9.79
CA GLY A 159 -13.69 17.77 8.93
C GLY A 159 -13.19 17.24 7.58
N ALA A 160 -11.99 17.60 7.10
CA ALA A 160 -11.42 17.03 5.89
C ALA A 160 -11.25 15.49 5.98
N PRO A 161 -11.44 14.74 4.89
CA PRO A 161 -11.24 13.29 4.86
C PRO A 161 -9.83 12.90 5.30
N LEU A 162 -9.73 11.91 6.19
CA LEU A 162 -8.46 11.40 6.68
C LEU A 162 -7.93 10.29 5.75
N ILE A 163 -7.17 10.68 4.72
CA ILE A 163 -6.51 9.75 3.80
C ILE A 163 -5.01 9.77 4.10
N LEU A 164 -4.60 8.88 5.00
CA LEU A 164 -3.22 8.79 5.51
C LEU A 164 -2.20 8.45 4.41
N TRP A 165 -2.56 7.53 3.51
CA TRP A 165 -1.67 6.98 2.47
C TRP A 165 -1.85 7.63 1.08
N MET A 166 -2.44 8.82 0.98
CA MET A 166 -2.72 9.47 -0.31
C MET A 166 -1.47 9.64 -1.20
N ASP A 167 -0.35 10.02 -0.59
CA ASP A 167 0.90 10.40 -1.24
C ASP A 167 2.10 9.64 -0.61
N VAL A 168 1.83 8.45 -0.06
CA VAL A 168 2.83 7.58 0.56
C VAL A 168 3.20 6.47 -0.43
N PRO A 169 4.49 6.16 -0.64
CA PRO A 169 4.90 5.03 -1.49
C PRO A 169 4.23 3.71 -1.11
N HIS A 170 3.97 2.85 -2.09
CA HIS A 170 3.40 1.51 -1.88
C HIS A 170 4.24 0.46 -2.60
N VAL A 171 4.44 -0.70 -1.97
CA VAL A 171 4.81 -1.94 -2.67
C VAL A 171 3.53 -2.58 -3.18
N LEU A 172 3.44 -2.72 -4.49
CA LEU A 172 2.37 -3.45 -5.18
C LEU A 172 2.85 -4.86 -5.44
N TYR A 173 2.07 -5.87 -5.07
CA TYR A 173 2.43 -7.28 -5.27
C TYR A 173 1.33 -8.04 -6.00
N ARG A 174 1.65 -8.56 -7.19
CA ARG A 174 0.74 -9.36 -8.01
C ARG A 174 0.77 -10.82 -7.54
N GLY A 175 0.11 -11.11 -6.42
CA GLY A 175 0.03 -12.46 -5.87
C GLY A 175 -0.74 -12.51 -4.56
N SER A 176 -0.81 -13.69 -3.96
CA SER A 176 -1.36 -13.90 -2.63
C SER A 176 -0.26 -13.98 -1.58
N VAL A 177 -0.59 -13.63 -0.34
CA VAL A 177 0.34 -13.73 0.80
C VAL A 177 -0.31 -14.61 1.87
N PRO A 178 0.33 -15.73 2.28
CA PRO A 178 -0.19 -16.55 3.37
C PRO A 178 -0.32 -15.75 4.67
N LEU A 179 -1.41 -15.92 5.40
CA LEU A 179 -1.62 -15.25 6.68
C LEU A 179 -0.54 -15.61 7.71
N GLY A 180 0.01 -16.83 7.63
CA GLY A 180 1.12 -17.26 8.49
C GLY A 180 2.43 -16.52 8.26
N ALA A 181 2.59 -15.84 7.12
CA ALA A 181 3.74 -14.96 6.85
C ALA A 181 3.55 -13.54 7.44
N LEU A 182 2.32 -13.19 7.83
CA LEU A 182 2.01 -11.88 8.39
C LEU A 182 2.24 -11.87 9.91
N GLY A 183 3.10 -10.97 10.34
CA GLY A 183 3.21 -10.59 11.76
C GLY A 183 2.19 -9.52 12.14
N GLU A 184 2.03 -9.28 13.44
CA GLU A 184 1.29 -8.12 13.94
C GLU A 184 2.24 -6.99 14.30
N LEU A 185 1.91 -5.77 13.88
CA LEU A 185 2.59 -4.59 14.38
C LEU A 185 2.18 -4.39 15.85
N ARG A 186 3.09 -4.73 16.76
CA ARG A 186 2.96 -4.35 18.17
C ARG A 186 3.31 -2.87 18.27
N ALA A 187 2.29 -2.03 18.47
CA ALA A 187 2.41 -0.62 18.76
C ALA A 187 2.67 -0.40 20.25
#